data_AF-A0A963XXY6-F1
#
_entry.id   AF-A0A963XXY6-F1
#
_cell.length_a   1.000
_cell.length_b   1.000
_cell.length_c   1.000
_cell.angle_alpha   90.00
_cell.angle_beta   90.00
_cell.angle_gamma   90.00
#
_symmetry.space_group_name_H-M   'P 1'
#
loop_
_entity.id
_entity.type
_entity.pdbx_description
1 polymer ?
#
loop_
_entity_poly.entity_id
_entity_poly.type
_entity_poly.pdbx_seq_one_letter_code
_entity_poly.pdbx_strand_id
1 'polypeptide(L)' 'PVMIKASAGGGGKGMRIAWSDDEARDGFQSSKNEAANSFGDDRIFIE' A
#
# COMPACT_ATOMS: atom_id res chain seq x y z
N PRO A 1 -2.08 -14.82 -0.36
CA PRO A 1 -2.30 -13.39 -0.67
C PRO A 1 -1.90 -12.55 0.54
N VAL A 2 -1.50 -11.31 0.31
CA VAL A 2 -1.19 -10.34 1.37
C VAL A 2 -1.95 -9.05 1.11
N MET A 3 -2.29 -8.33 2.17
CA MET A 3 -2.86 -6.99 2.06
C MET A 3 -1.79 -5.95 2.38
N ILE A 4 -1.58 -5.03 1.43
CA ILE A 4 -0.62 -3.94 1.53
C ILE A 4 -1.40 -2.69 1.92
N LYS A 5 -0.98 -2.02 2.99
CA LYS A 5 -1.76 -0.92 3.60
C LYS A 5 -0.88 0.27 3.96
N ALA A 6 -1.33 1.47 3.63
CA ALA A 6 -0.73 2.71 4.10
C ALA A 6 -0.89 2.84 5.62
N SER A 7 0.21 3.11 6.34
CA SER A 7 0.20 3.22 7.80
C SER A 7 -0.63 4.40 8.31
N ALA A 8 -0.65 5.50 7.56
CA ALA A 8 -1.40 6.71 7.88
C ALA A 8 -2.74 6.82 7.11
N GLY A 9 -3.10 5.78 6.34
CA GLY A 9 -4.24 5.84 5.42
C GLY A 9 -5.60 5.59 6.06
N GLY A 10 -6.66 5.96 5.34
CA GLY A 10 -8.06 5.78 5.73
C GLY A 10 -9.02 5.96 4.55
N GLY A 11 -10.22 5.38 4.63
CA GLY A 11 -11.25 5.52 3.58
C GLY A 11 -10.98 4.74 2.29
N GLY A 12 -10.17 3.67 2.34
CA GLY A 12 -9.88 2.80 1.18
C GLY A 12 -8.62 3.15 0.38
N LYS A 13 -8.03 4.33 0.62
CA LYS A 13 -6.85 4.82 -0.11
C LYS A 13 -5.55 4.19 0.40
N GLY A 14 -4.64 3.84 -0.51
CA GLY A 14 -3.36 3.21 -0.20
C GLY A 14 -3.45 1.75 0.25
N MET A 15 -4.59 1.08 0.03
CA MET A 15 -4.79 -0.34 0.35
C MET A 15 -4.99 -1.20 -0.90
N ARG A 16 -4.42 -2.40 -0.92
CA ARG A 16 -4.57 -3.38 -2.02
C ARG A 16 -4.28 -4.80 -1.56
N ILE A 17 -4.82 -5.78 -2.28
CA ILE A 17 -4.51 -7.20 -2.08
C ILE A 17 -3.60 -7.65 -3.21
N ALA A 18 -2.53 -8.37 -2.87
CA ALA A 18 -1.62 -9.01 -3.82
C ALA A 18 -1.70 -10.53 -3.66
N TRP A 19 -1.81 -11.24 -4.78
CA TRP A 19 -1.93 -12.70 -4.85
C TRP A 19 -0.62 -13.39 -5.23
N SER A 20 0.34 -12.63 -5.77
CA SER A 20 1.66 -13.10 -6.17
C SER A 20 2.77 -12.13 -5.71
N ASP A 21 4.02 -12.58 -5.81
CA ASP A 21 5.19 -11.76 -5.47
C ASP A 21 5.35 -10.56 -6.40
N ASP A 22 5.04 -10.72 -7.69
CA ASP A 22 5.05 -9.63 -8.68
C ASP A 22 3.99 -8.58 -8.33
N GLU A 23 2.76 -9.03 -8.04
CA GLU A 23 1.69 -8.13 -7.59
C GLU A 23 2.05 -7.45 -6.27
N ALA A 24 2.77 -8.13 -5.37
CA ALA A 24 3.20 -7.54 -4.11
C ALA A 24 4.24 -6.44 -4.33
N ARG A 25 5.14 -6.62 -5.30
CA ARG A 25 6.20 -5.66 -5.63
C ARG A 25 5.63 -4.39 -6.27
N ASP A 26 4.81 -4.54 -7.29
CA ASP A 26 4.11 -3.43 -7.95
C ASP A 26 3.11 -2.77 -6.99
N GLY A 27 2.45 -3.63 -6.22
CA GLY A 27 1.58 -3.30 -5.12
C GLY A 27 2.23 -2.35 -4.11
N PHE A 28 3.40 -2.71 -3.61
CA PHE A 28 4.11 -1.94 -2.61
C PHE A 28 4.47 -0.53 -3.13
N GLN A 29 5.04 -0.44 -4.33
CA GLN A 29 5.49 0.84 -4.90
C GLN A 29 4.33 1.82 -5.10
N SER A 30 3.22 1.36 -5.67
CA SER A 30 2.10 2.25 -5.90
C SER A 30 1.37 2.61 -4.60
N SER A 31 1.30 1.71 -3.58
CA SER A 31 0.70 2.05 -2.28
C SER A 31 1.55 3.08 -1.54
N LYS A 32 2.88 2.92 -1.61
CA LYS A 32 3.84 3.87 -1.05
C LYS A 32 3.69 5.27 -1.65
N ASN A 33 3.62 5.37 -2.97
CA ASN A 33 3.46 6.66 -3.66
C ASN A 33 2.11 7.31 -3.35
N GLU A 34 1.03 6.54 -3.35
CA GLU A 34 -0.29 7.04 -2.99
C GLU A 34 -0.32 7.54 -1.53
N ALA A 35 0.33 6.80 -0.62
CA ALA A 35 0.42 7.17 0.78
C ALA A 35 1.19 8.48 1.00
N ALA A 36 2.35 8.63 0.36
CA ALA A 36 3.13 9.86 0.38
C ALA A 36 2.31 11.06 -0.14
N ASN A 37 1.63 10.91 -1.26
CA ASN A 37 0.87 11.99 -1.90
C ASN A 37 -0.42 12.34 -1.15
N SER A 38 -1.08 11.35 -0.54
CA SER A 38 -2.39 11.55 0.10
C SER A 38 -2.28 11.92 1.58
N PHE A 39 -1.27 11.40 2.27
CA PHE A 39 -1.15 11.47 3.73
C PHE A 39 0.17 12.10 4.20
N GLY A 40 1.11 12.37 3.29
CA GLY A 40 2.44 12.88 3.67
C GLY A 40 3.32 11.86 4.41
N ASP A 41 2.91 10.58 4.41
CA ASP A 41 3.58 9.48 5.09
C ASP A 41 3.63 8.28 4.14
N ASP A 42 4.83 7.82 3.82
CA ASP A 42 5.09 6.78 2.84
C ASP A 42 5.27 5.38 3.46
N ARG A 43 5.04 5.25 4.77
CA ARG A 43 5.19 3.97 5.48
C ARG A 43 4.04 3.04 5.16
N ILE A 44 4.40 1.79 4.87
CA ILE A 44 3.50 0.71 4.49
C ILE A 44 3.65 -0.44 5.49
N PHE A 45 2.55 -1.09 5.82
CA PHE A 45 2.55 -2.39 6.51
C PHE A 45 1.82 -3.44 5.67
N ILE A 46 2.10 -4.71 5.99
CA ILE A 46 1.54 -5.88 5.30
C ILE A 46 0.85 -6.76 6.33
N GLU A 47 -0.37 -7.21 6.02
CA GLU A 47 -1.16 -8.19 6.80
C GLU A 47 -1.56 -9.41 5.94
#